data_AF-A0A3S5DEU5-F1
#
_entry.id   AF-A0A3S5DEU5-F1
#
_cell.length_a   1.000
_cell.length_b   1.000
_cell.length_c   1.000
_cell.angle_alpha   90.00
_cell.angle_beta   90.00
_cell.angle_gamma   90.00
#
_symmetry.space_group_name_H-M   'P 1'
#
loop_
_entity.id
_entity.type
_entity.pdbx_description
1 polymer ?
#
loop_
_entity_poly.entity_id
_entity_poly.type
_entity_poly.pdbx_seq_one_letter_code
_entity_poly.pdbx_strand_id
1 'polypeptide(L)'
;MANKSDVWQAADRDALQSWQENAAAGRPVYQIERGQMDVALLDLPRTNHAELPDGQHHHAHAAPQGLAALRLPSNSRWRRALNQGQGYTACGWIFDGDTEFDTIGMMEWIRLAPVDRAKGVVRIAEGTLVINRQGQDLSIETRPAPPLDSRIELIHSADADWNALQSALFKIRLG
;
A
#
# COMPACT_ATOMS: atom_id res chain seq x y z
N MET A 1 -20.59 0.04 -13.40
CA MET A 1 -21.47 -0.19 -12.25
C MET A 1 -21.54 1.09 -11.43
N ALA A 2 -22.74 1.57 -11.12
CA ALA A 2 -22.94 2.68 -10.20
C ALA A 2 -23.56 2.11 -8.92
N ASN A 3 -22.74 1.97 -7.87
CA ASN A 3 -23.10 1.25 -6.64
C ASN A 3 -23.64 2.20 -5.56
N LYS A 4 -24.29 1.61 -4.56
CA LYS A 4 -24.86 2.25 -3.38
C LYS A 4 -26.03 3.18 -3.70
N SER A 5 -26.85 2.82 -4.69
CA SER A 5 -28.01 3.65 -5.08
C SER A 5 -29.03 3.86 -3.95
N ASP A 6 -28.91 3.09 -2.86
CA ASP A 6 -29.67 3.21 -1.61
C ASP A 6 -29.31 4.44 -0.77
N VAL A 7 -28.11 5.03 -0.94
CA VAL A 7 -27.69 6.25 -0.20
C VAL A 7 -27.66 7.50 -1.07
N TRP A 8 -28.06 7.41 -2.34
CA TRP A 8 -27.99 8.53 -3.27
C TRP A 8 -29.07 9.56 -3.00
N GLN A 9 -28.66 10.83 -3.03
CA GLN A 9 -29.55 11.97 -3.04
C GLN A 9 -29.98 12.30 -4.48
N ALA A 10 -30.99 13.18 -4.63
CA ALA A 10 -31.47 13.59 -5.96
C ALA A 10 -30.33 14.17 -6.82
N ALA A 11 -29.46 15.00 -6.22
CA ALA A 11 -28.32 15.58 -6.90
C ALA A 11 -27.31 14.54 -7.43
N ASP A 12 -27.14 13.40 -6.74
CA ASP A 12 -26.24 12.32 -7.20
C ASP A 12 -26.82 11.63 -8.44
N ARG A 13 -28.15 11.47 -8.50
CA ARG A 13 -28.85 10.90 -9.65
C ARG A 13 -28.75 11.82 -10.86
N ASP A 14 -28.96 13.11 -10.66
CA ASP A 14 -28.87 14.12 -11.71
C ASP A 14 -27.44 14.23 -12.25
N ALA A 15 -26.43 14.18 -11.36
CA ALA A 15 -25.03 14.17 -11.75
C ALA A 15 -24.66 12.91 -12.55
N LEU A 16 -25.12 11.73 -12.13
CA LEU A 16 -24.88 10.48 -12.87
C LEU A 16 -25.56 10.48 -14.24
N GLN A 17 -26.81 10.97 -14.31
CA GLN A 17 -27.54 11.08 -15.57
C GLN A 17 -26.82 12.05 -16.52
N SER A 18 -26.43 13.22 -16.03
CA SER A 18 -25.67 14.20 -16.81
C SER A 18 -24.37 13.61 -17.33
N TRP A 19 -23.64 12.87 -16.49
CA TRP A 19 -22.42 12.17 -16.93
C TRP A 19 -22.73 11.10 -17.98
N GLN A 20 -23.83 10.35 -17.82
CA GLN A 20 -24.20 9.29 -18.75
C GLN A 20 -24.52 9.85 -20.15
N GLU A 21 -25.24 10.97 -20.20
CA GLU A 21 -25.60 11.65 -21.45
C GLU A 21 -24.37 12.25 -22.15
N ASN A 22 -23.47 12.86 -21.39
CA ASN A 22 -22.37 13.65 -21.96
C ASN A 22 -21.06 12.88 -22.13
N ALA A 23 -20.83 11.83 -21.34
CA ALA A 23 -19.51 11.21 -21.21
C ALA A 23 -19.51 9.67 -21.18
N ALA A 24 -20.67 8.99 -21.09
CA ALA A 24 -20.66 7.53 -21.08
C ALA A 24 -20.11 6.94 -22.38
N ALA A 25 -20.19 7.64 -23.51
CA ALA A 25 -19.68 7.18 -24.80
C ALA A 25 -20.17 5.75 -25.14
N GLY A 26 -21.46 5.49 -24.92
CA GLY A 26 -22.08 4.18 -25.17
C GLY A 26 -21.88 3.13 -24.08
N ARG A 27 -21.17 3.45 -22.99
CA ARG A 27 -21.00 2.53 -21.85
C ARG A 27 -22.33 2.35 -21.10
N PRO A 28 -22.78 1.11 -20.88
CA PRO A 28 -23.98 0.87 -20.07
C PRO A 28 -23.69 1.20 -18.61
N VAL A 29 -24.65 1.86 -17.96
CA VAL A 29 -24.63 2.17 -16.53
C VAL A 29 -25.64 1.28 -15.83
N TYR A 30 -25.14 0.32 -15.06
CA TYR A 30 -25.97 -0.53 -14.21
C TYR A 30 -25.93 0.00 -12.79
N GLN A 31 -27.09 0.44 -12.28
CA GLN A 31 -27.25 0.83 -10.88
C GLN A 31 -27.39 -0.44 -10.04
N ILE A 32 -26.63 -0.50 -8.95
CA ILE A 32 -26.68 -1.60 -7.98
C ILE A 32 -26.70 -1.04 -6.57
N GLU A 33 -27.36 -1.76 -5.67
CA GLU A 33 -27.41 -1.44 -4.24
C GLU A 33 -26.95 -2.63 -3.41
N ARG A 34 -26.37 -2.33 -2.24
CA ARG A 34 -25.93 -3.35 -1.26
C ARG A 34 -25.05 -4.48 -1.85
N GLY A 35 -24.28 -4.17 -2.90
CA GLY A 35 -23.42 -5.14 -3.59
C GLY A 35 -24.17 -6.20 -4.39
N GLN A 36 -25.49 -6.05 -4.59
CA GLN A 36 -26.27 -6.96 -5.43
C GLN A 36 -26.08 -6.60 -6.90
N MET A 37 -25.22 -7.37 -7.57
CA MET A 37 -24.96 -7.28 -8.99
C MET A 37 -25.28 -8.63 -9.63
N ASP A 38 -25.92 -8.62 -10.80
CA ASP A 38 -26.02 -9.80 -11.63
C ASP A 38 -24.63 -10.15 -12.18
N VAL A 39 -24.12 -11.32 -11.80
CA VAL A 39 -22.77 -11.79 -12.19
C VAL A 39 -22.64 -11.96 -13.70
N ALA A 40 -23.74 -12.26 -14.41
CA ALA A 40 -23.75 -12.41 -15.86
C ALA A 40 -23.34 -11.13 -16.60
N LEU A 41 -23.40 -9.97 -15.94
CA LEU A 41 -22.88 -8.71 -16.48
C LEU A 41 -21.37 -8.73 -16.71
N LEU A 42 -20.61 -9.60 -16.02
CA LEU A 42 -19.18 -9.76 -16.22
C LEU A 42 -18.83 -10.56 -17.47
N ASP A 43 -19.78 -11.36 -17.98
CA ASP A 43 -19.61 -12.18 -19.19
C ASP A 43 -19.99 -11.42 -20.47
N LEU A 44 -20.53 -10.19 -20.33
CA LEU A 44 -20.90 -9.37 -21.48
C LEU A 44 -19.67 -9.01 -22.32
N PRO A 45 -19.76 -9.06 -23.66
CA PRO A 45 -18.66 -8.71 -24.53
C PRO A 45 -18.27 -7.25 -24.32
N ARG A 46 -16.96 -6.97 -24.40
CA ARG A 46 -16.45 -5.60 -24.35
C ARG A 46 -17.02 -4.79 -25.51
N THR A 47 -17.73 -3.71 -25.21
CA THR A 47 -18.31 -2.80 -26.22
C THR A 47 -17.51 -1.51 -26.40
N ASN A 48 -16.72 -1.10 -25.41
CA ASN A 48 -15.87 0.08 -25.52
C ASN A 48 -14.55 -0.29 -26.23
N HIS A 49 -14.43 0.12 -27.49
CA HIS A 49 -13.23 -0.05 -28.33
C HIS A 49 -12.48 1.27 -28.56
N ALA A 50 -12.85 2.36 -27.87
CA ALA A 50 -12.14 3.61 -27.98
C ALA A 50 -10.65 3.37 -27.69
N GLU A 51 -9.80 3.78 -28.64
CA GLU A 51 -8.37 3.86 -28.41
C GLU A 51 -8.19 4.83 -27.25
N LEU A 52 -7.76 4.29 -26.10
CA LEU A 52 -7.46 5.13 -24.97
C LEU A 52 -6.35 6.09 -25.45
N PRO A 53 -6.48 7.41 -25.20
CA PRO A 53 -5.37 8.31 -25.41
C PRO A 53 -4.15 7.67 -24.76
N ASP A 54 -3.04 7.62 -25.49
CA ASP A 54 -1.80 7.07 -24.96
C ASP A 54 -1.59 7.75 -23.62
N GLY A 55 -1.77 6.98 -22.56
CA GLY A 55 -1.90 7.53 -21.24
C GLY A 55 -0.56 8.17 -20.95
N GLN A 56 -0.45 9.49 -21.05
CA GLN A 56 0.39 10.20 -20.10
C GLN A 56 -0.31 10.02 -18.77
N HIS A 57 -0.15 8.81 -18.24
CA HIS A 57 -0.73 8.41 -17.01
C HIS A 57 -0.23 9.42 -15.97
N HIS A 58 -1.14 10.13 -15.31
CA HIS A 58 -0.85 10.69 -13.99
C HIS A 58 -0.60 9.58 -12.95
N HIS A 59 -0.79 8.31 -13.34
CA HIS A 59 -0.05 7.16 -12.82
C HIS A 59 1.07 6.83 -13.79
N ALA A 60 2.12 7.65 -13.86
CA ALA A 60 3.38 7.09 -14.32
C ALA A 60 3.47 5.70 -13.65
N HIS A 61 3.95 4.70 -14.38
CA HIS A 61 4.91 3.82 -13.74
C HIS A 61 5.94 4.78 -13.16
N ALA A 62 5.65 5.35 -11.98
CA ALA A 62 6.58 6.13 -11.21
C ALA A 62 7.60 5.04 -10.99
N ALA A 63 8.71 5.13 -11.72
CA ALA A 63 9.86 4.27 -11.54
C ALA A 63 9.92 4.05 -10.05
N PRO A 64 9.73 2.79 -9.57
CA PRO A 64 9.17 2.50 -8.26
C PRO A 64 9.75 3.51 -7.28
N GLN A 65 8.93 4.36 -6.68
CA GLN A 65 9.45 5.44 -5.83
C GLN A 65 9.48 4.95 -4.38
N GLY A 66 10.48 5.39 -3.63
CA GLY A 66 10.66 4.99 -2.24
C GLY A 66 11.10 3.54 -2.03
N LEU A 67 10.60 2.88 -0.99
CA LEU A 67 11.13 1.58 -0.57
C LEU A 67 10.99 0.49 -1.65
N ALA A 68 9.95 0.57 -2.48
CA ALA A 68 9.75 -0.35 -3.60
C ALA A 68 10.80 -0.20 -4.72
N ALA A 69 11.44 0.97 -4.84
CA ALA A 69 12.52 1.26 -5.80
C ALA A 69 13.80 0.51 -5.51
N LEU A 70 14.01 0.33 -4.21
CA LEU A 70 15.33 0.13 -3.69
C LEU A 70 15.72 -1.31 -3.98
N ARG A 71 16.88 -1.40 -4.61
CA ARG A 71 17.67 -2.63 -4.69
C ARG A 71 18.83 -2.50 -3.73
N LEU A 72 19.12 -3.58 -3.02
CA LEU A 72 20.36 -3.71 -2.26
C LEU A 72 21.51 -3.87 -3.26
N PRO A 73 22.54 -3.00 -3.21
CA PRO A 73 23.79 -3.28 -3.89
C PRO A 73 24.38 -4.61 -3.41
N SER A 74 25.07 -5.34 -4.29
CA SER A 74 25.57 -6.71 -4.00
C SER A 74 26.52 -6.80 -2.80
N ASN A 75 27.07 -5.68 -2.34
CA ASN A 75 28.00 -5.57 -1.21
C ASN A 75 27.37 -4.96 0.05
N SER A 76 26.05 -4.76 0.08
CA SER A 76 25.35 -4.07 1.17
C SER A 76 24.31 -5.00 1.80
N ARG A 77 24.40 -5.19 3.12
CA ARG A 77 23.42 -5.99 3.88
C ARG A 77 22.11 -5.24 4.15
N TRP A 78 22.14 -3.92 4.08
CA TRP A 78 20.97 -3.08 4.29
C TRP A 78 21.07 -1.75 3.56
N ARG A 79 19.93 -1.10 3.35
CA ARG A 79 19.85 0.26 2.79
C ARG A 79 18.68 1.03 3.38
N ARG A 80 18.87 2.33 3.63
CA ARG A 80 17.81 3.27 4.00
C ARG A 80 17.40 4.13 2.80
N ALA A 81 16.12 4.48 2.72
CA ALA A 81 15.63 5.62 1.94
C ALA A 81 14.72 6.53 2.75
N LEU A 82 14.72 7.79 2.34
CA LEU A 82 13.82 8.81 2.84
C LEU A 82 12.96 9.26 1.67
N ASN A 83 11.66 9.43 1.91
CA ASN A 83 10.73 9.96 0.94
C ASN A 83 9.89 11.05 1.59
N GLN A 84 9.46 12.03 0.79
CA GLN A 84 8.56 13.08 1.23
C GLN A 84 7.59 13.39 0.10
N GLY A 85 6.31 13.56 0.43
CA GLY A 85 5.28 13.88 -0.55
C GLY A 85 3.91 14.01 0.08
N GLN A 86 3.06 14.84 -0.52
CA GLN A 86 1.65 15.01 -0.11
C GLN A 86 1.47 15.37 1.39
N GLY A 87 2.43 16.07 1.98
CA GLY A 87 2.41 16.44 3.41
C GLY A 87 2.89 15.36 4.38
N TYR A 88 3.45 14.25 3.88
CA TYR A 88 4.00 13.18 4.70
C TYR A 88 5.50 13.00 4.45
N THR A 89 6.21 12.55 5.48
CA THR A 89 7.57 12.04 5.43
C THR A 89 7.56 10.53 5.67
N ALA A 90 8.48 9.82 5.06
CA ALA A 90 8.61 8.37 5.22
C ALA A 90 10.07 7.95 5.28
N CYS A 91 10.34 6.95 6.10
CA CYS A 91 11.64 6.29 6.16
C CYS A 91 11.46 4.79 5.96
N GLY A 92 12.20 4.25 4.99
CA GLY A 92 12.18 2.84 4.65
C GLY A 92 13.55 2.21 4.80
N TRP A 93 13.57 0.96 5.26
CA TRP A 93 14.76 0.11 5.35
C TRP A 93 14.56 -1.18 4.58
N ILE A 94 15.58 -1.58 3.81
CA ILE A 94 15.70 -2.91 3.24
C ILE A 94 16.87 -3.61 3.90
N PHE A 95 16.72 -4.88 4.22
CA PHE A 95 17.78 -5.78 4.66
C PHE A 95 17.81 -7.01 3.77
N ASP A 96 18.99 -7.60 3.59
CA ASP A 96 19.15 -8.84 2.82
C ASP A 96 18.30 -9.99 3.40
N GLY A 97 18.12 -11.05 2.60
CA GLY A 97 17.33 -12.23 3.00
C GLY A 97 17.96 -13.05 4.14
N ASP A 98 19.19 -12.73 4.54
CA ASP A 98 19.92 -13.39 5.63
C ASP A 98 19.82 -12.60 6.95
N THR A 99 19.32 -11.37 6.92
CA THR A 99 19.14 -10.56 8.13
C THR A 99 17.87 -10.99 8.84
N GLU A 100 18.02 -11.59 10.01
CA GLU A 100 16.92 -12.02 10.87
C GLU A 100 16.67 -11.02 12.00
N PHE A 101 15.43 -10.91 12.46
CA PHE A 101 15.02 -10.02 13.53
C PHE A 101 14.42 -10.80 14.70
N ASP A 102 14.63 -10.29 15.91
CA ASP A 102 13.93 -10.77 17.10
C ASP A 102 12.43 -10.49 16.96
N THR A 103 11.62 -11.55 17.01
CA THR A 103 10.17 -11.47 16.76
C THR A 103 9.49 -10.54 17.76
N ILE A 104 9.79 -10.68 19.06
CA ILE A 104 9.19 -9.88 20.12
C ILE A 104 9.64 -8.41 19.99
N GLY A 105 10.94 -8.19 19.83
CA GLY A 105 11.53 -6.86 19.64
C GLY A 105 10.95 -6.13 18.43
N MET A 106 10.68 -6.82 17.33
CA MET A 106 10.01 -6.24 16.16
C MET A 106 8.57 -5.82 16.46
N MET A 107 7.82 -6.68 17.15
CA MET A 107 6.43 -6.38 17.55
C MET A 107 6.35 -5.19 18.53
N GLU A 108 7.29 -5.08 19.45
CA GLU A 108 7.36 -3.95 20.39
C GLU A 108 7.79 -2.66 19.68
N TRP A 109 8.84 -2.74 18.85
CA TRP A 109 9.35 -1.61 18.09
C TRP A 109 8.28 -0.99 17.19
N ILE A 110 7.51 -1.82 16.46
CA ILE A 110 6.47 -1.30 15.56
C ILE A 110 5.29 -0.69 16.31
N ARG A 111 4.96 -1.23 17.49
CA ARG A 111 3.88 -0.75 18.36
C ARG A 111 4.22 0.59 18.97
N LEU A 112 5.47 0.79 19.39
CA LEU A 112 5.93 1.99 20.09
C LEU A 112 6.40 3.11 19.15
N ALA A 113 6.64 2.83 17.86
CA ALA A 113 7.08 3.82 16.90
C ALA A 113 6.08 5.00 16.82
N PRO A 114 6.48 6.25 17.12
CA PRO A 114 5.59 7.42 17.12
C PRO A 114 5.36 7.92 15.69
N VAL A 115 4.67 7.11 14.88
CA VAL A 115 4.36 7.38 13.47
C VAL A 115 2.92 7.01 13.14
N ASP A 116 2.39 7.59 12.07
CA ASP A 116 0.99 7.43 11.67
C ASP A 116 0.74 6.07 11.03
N ARG A 117 1.73 5.56 10.29
CA ARG A 117 1.64 4.27 9.61
C ARG A 117 2.94 3.51 9.64
N ALA A 118 2.82 2.20 9.71
CA ALA A 118 3.95 1.29 9.64
C ALA A 118 3.62 0.07 8.78
N LYS A 119 4.55 -0.35 7.93
CA LYS A 119 4.45 -1.57 7.12
C LYS A 119 5.72 -2.38 7.26
N GLY A 120 5.59 -3.69 7.26
CA GLY A 120 6.72 -4.59 7.37
C GLY A 120 6.47 -5.92 6.66
N VAL A 121 7.50 -6.41 5.98
CA VAL A 121 7.68 -7.83 5.64
C VAL A 121 9.07 -8.16 6.14
N VAL A 122 9.16 -8.91 7.24
CA VAL A 122 10.40 -9.03 8.02
C VAL A 122 10.72 -10.51 8.20
N ARG A 123 11.98 -10.89 7.98
CA ARG A 123 12.46 -12.21 8.33
C ARG A 123 12.59 -12.35 9.85
N ILE A 124 11.98 -13.40 10.38
CA ILE A 124 12.06 -13.85 11.77
C ILE A 124 12.39 -15.34 11.81
N ALA A 125 12.75 -15.88 12.97
CA ALA A 125 13.08 -17.29 13.13
C ALA A 125 11.95 -18.23 12.64
N GLU A 126 10.70 -17.81 12.82
CA GLU A 126 9.49 -18.53 12.43
C GLU A 126 9.11 -18.38 10.94
N GLY A 127 9.87 -17.59 10.17
CA GLY A 127 9.63 -17.33 8.75
C GLY A 127 9.52 -15.83 8.44
N THR A 128 8.32 -15.38 8.07
CA THR A 128 8.02 -13.98 7.73
C THR A 128 7.00 -13.39 8.70
N LEU A 129 7.32 -12.23 9.27
CA LEU A 129 6.37 -11.35 9.95
C LEU A 129 5.85 -10.29 8.97
N VAL A 130 4.55 -10.31 8.69
CA VAL A 130 3.87 -9.29 7.88
C VAL A 130 3.16 -8.34 8.83
N ILE A 131 3.47 -7.05 8.70
CA ILE A 131 3.02 -6.01 9.61
C ILE A 131 2.30 -4.91 8.82
N ASN A 132 1.14 -4.50 9.31
CA ASN A 132 0.44 -3.33 8.83
C ASN A 132 -0.18 -2.60 10.03
N ARG A 133 0.29 -1.38 10.31
CA ARG A 133 -0.26 -0.51 11.35
C ARG A 133 -0.76 0.79 10.73
N GLN A 134 -1.97 1.19 11.07
CA GLN A 134 -2.53 2.51 10.77
C GLN A 134 -3.09 3.14 12.04
N GLY A 135 -2.47 4.23 12.49
CA GLY A 135 -2.73 4.77 13.83
C GLY A 135 -2.44 3.72 14.91
N GLN A 136 -3.48 3.35 15.66
CA GLN A 136 -3.41 2.31 16.70
C GLN A 136 -3.87 0.94 16.21
N ASP A 137 -4.44 0.85 14.99
CA ASP A 137 -4.90 -0.41 14.42
C ASP A 137 -3.71 -1.19 13.86
N LEU A 138 -3.29 -2.22 14.58
CA LEU A 138 -2.14 -3.06 14.24
C LEU A 138 -2.61 -4.46 13.84
N SER A 139 -2.24 -4.87 12.62
CA SER A 139 -2.38 -6.23 12.11
C SER A 139 -1.01 -6.85 11.92
N ILE A 140 -0.85 -8.09 12.42
CA ILE A 140 0.35 -8.90 12.32
C ILE A 140 -0.03 -10.31 11.89
N GLU A 141 0.66 -10.82 10.88
CA GLU A 141 0.51 -12.19 10.36
C GLU A 141 1.88 -12.85 10.28
N THR A 142 1.98 -14.10 10.71
CA THR A 142 3.20 -14.92 10.55
C THR A 142 3.03 -15.93 9.43
N ARG A 143 4.00 -16.01 8.52
CA ARG A 143 4.06 -17.01 7.44
C ARG A 143 5.31 -17.89 7.57
N PRO A 144 5.24 -19.18 7.23
CA PRO A 144 6.33 -20.14 7.51
C PRO A 144 7.56 -20.00 6.61
N ALA A 145 7.44 -19.34 5.45
CA ALA A 145 8.57 -19.15 4.54
C ALA A 145 9.28 -17.83 4.82
N PRO A 146 10.62 -17.76 4.77
CA PRO A 146 11.35 -16.49 4.87
C PRO A 146 11.10 -15.63 3.61
N PRO A 147 11.17 -14.30 3.73
CA PRO A 147 11.04 -13.41 2.57
C PRO A 147 12.36 -13.35 1.79
N LEU A 148 12.32 -12.85 0.54
CA LEU A 148 13.52 -12.63 -0.27
C LEU A 148 14.44 -11.55 0.33
N ASP A 149 13.83 -10.52 0.88
CA ASP A 149 14.46 -9.44 1.64
C ASP A 149 13.48 -8.95 2.71
N SER A 150 14.01 -8.34 3.77
CA SER A 150 13.16 -7.69 4.78
C SER A 150 12.95 -6.22 4.39
N ARG A 151 11.71 -5.76 4.40
CA ARG A 151 11.32 -4.38 4.04
C ARG A 151 10.44 -3.79 5.12
N ILE A 152 10.84 -2.62 5.63
CA ILE A 152 10.12 -1.90 6.67
C ILE A 152 9.95 -0.46 6.23
N GLU A 153 8.73 0.08 6.28
CA GLU A 153 8.43 1.48 5.96
C GLU A 153 7.60 2.12 7.06
N LEU A 154 8.07 3.26 7.55
CA LEU A 154 7.33 4.12 8.48
C LEU A 154 6.93 5.40 7.75
N ILE A 155 5.71 5.88 7.99
CA ILE A 155 5.13 7.07 7.37
C ILE A 155 4.53 7.94 8.46
N HIS A 156 4.83 9.24 8.41
CA HIS A 156 4.35 10.21 9.38
C HIS A 156 4.05 11.57 8.73
N SER A 157 3.05 12.27 9.24
CA SER A 157 2.61 13.60 8.79
C SER A 157 3.46 14.75 9.34
N ALA A 158 4.40 14.46 10.24
CA ALA A 158 5.34 15.42 10.82
C ALA A 158 6.78 14.91 10.73
N ASP A 159 7.72 15.69 11.27
CA ASP A 159 9.11 15.28 11.43
C ASP A 159 9.21 14.16 12.47
N ALA A 160 9.86 13.06 12.11
CA ALA A 160 10.16 11.96 13.02
C ALA A 160 11.67 11.78 13.18
N ASP A 161 12.09 11.30 14.35
CA ASP A 161 13.49 10.94 14.59
C ASP A 161 13.81 9.58 13.95
N TRP A 162 14.04 9.62 12.63
CA TRP A 162 14.40 8.44 11.84
C TRP A 162 15.70 7.77 12.30
N ASN A 163 16.62 8.52 12.90
CA ASN A 163 17.89 7.97 13.39
C ASN A 163 17.69 7.19 14.68
N ALA A 164 16.86 7.69 15.61
CA ALA A 164 16.48 6.94 16.81
C ALA A 164 15.71 5.67 16.44
N LEU A 165 14.74 5.78 15.53
CA LEU A 165 13.97 4.63 15.03
C LEU A 165 14.88 3.58 14.37
N GLN A 166 15.81 4.00 13.51
CA GLN A 166 16.80 3.11 12.91
C GLN A 166 17.69 2.44 13.97
N SER A 167 18.16 3.21 14.94
CA SER A 167 19.06 2.69 15.99
C SER A 167 18.35 1.64 16.84
N ALA A 168 17.06 1.84 17.14
CA ALA A 168 16.24 0.86 17.85
C ALA A 168 15.99 -0.39 16.99
N LEU A 169 15.63 -0.21 15.71
CA LEU A 169 15.47 -1.30 14.74
C LEU A 169 16.75 -2.14 14.62
N PHE A 170 17.91 -1.51 14.68
CA PHE A 170 19.19 -2.18 14.50
C PHE A 170 19.59 -3.04 15.69
N LYS A 171 19.08 -2.73 16.89
CA LYS A 171 19.32 -3.50 18.12
C LYS A 171 18.54 -4.81 18.19
N ILE A 172 17.45 -4.91 17.44
CA ILE A 172 16.59 -6.11 17.39
C ILE A 172 16.95 -7.03 16.22
N ARG A 173 18.08 -6.80 15.55
CA ARG A 173 18.64 -7.73 14.56
C ARG A 173 19.40 -8.85 15.25
N LEU A 174 19.24 -10.07 14.73
CA LEU A 174 19.97 -11.24 15.15
C LEU A 174 21.13 -11.43 14.16
N GLY A 175 22.35 -11.02 14.56
CA GLY A 175 23.56 -11.08 13.72
C GLY A 175 24.29 -9.75 13.59
#